data_AF-A0A3R9TME7-F1
#
_entry.id   AF-A0A3R9TME7-F1
#
_cell.length_a   1.000
_cell.length_b   1.000
_cell.length_c   1.000
_cell.angle_alpha   90.00
_cell.angle_beta   90.00
_cell.angle_gamma   90.00
#
_symmetry.space_group_name_H-M   'P 1'
#
loop_
_entity.id
_entity.type
_entity.pdbx_description
1 polymer ?
#
loop_
_entity_poly.entity_id
_entity_poly.type
_entity_poly.pdbx_seq_one_letter_code
_entity_poly.pdbx_strand_id
1 'polypeptide(L)'
;MTSSLKKIALLKQGLGKNSPFATGRQGTLEAIEHLGYVQIDTISVVERAHHHILWSRVPDYDLSHLNSLVRERQIFEYWYHAASYLPMKDYRYALPAMMSVRKGESRYFNRGDQHLMNEILARVRAEGKIRLRDIDKKNKESLGNWWNTGPGRRAFEQLYMQGDLMICERNGMEKVYDLTERCLPENIDLSLPTLYEYAQYLFNNTLRAHGAFTWKQLVHLKKNDLKETMRVV
;
A
#
# COMPACT_ATOMS: atom_id res chain seq x y z
N MET A 1 -5.93 -9.59 -29.02
CA MET A 1 -6.85 -8.64 -28.33
C MET A 1 -7.49 -7.77 -29.39
N THR A 2 -8.80 -7.85 -29.58
CA THR A 2 -9.52 -7.09 -30.63
C THR A 2 -9.42 -5.58 -30.37
N SER A 3 -9.58 -4.75 -31.40
CA SER A 3 -9.50 -3.28 -31.30
C SER A 3 -10.44 -2.72 -30.21
N SER A 4 -11.65 -3.29 -30.10
CA SER A 4 -12.65 -2.90 -29.09
C SER A 4 -12.19 -3.15 -27.66
N LEU A 5 -11.54 -4.30 -27.37
CA LEU A 5 -11.04 -4.61 -26.03
C LEU A 5 -9.90 -3.68 -25.61
N LYS A 6 -9.01 -3.31 -26.54
CA LYS A 6 -7.95 -2.32 -26.27
C LYS A 6 -8.54 -0.96 -25.90
N LYS A 7 -9.57 -0.52 -26.64
CA LYS A 7 -10.27 0.74 -26.36
C LYS A 7 -10.93 0.71 -24.98
N ILE A 8 -11.61 -0.39 -24.62
CA ILE A 8 -12.20 -0.58 -23.29
C ILE A 8 -11.12 -0.50 -22.21
N ALA A 9 -10.00 -1.19 -22.39
CA ALA A 9 -8.91 -1.19 -21.41
C ALA A 9 -8.33 0.22 -21.21
N LEU A 10 -8.08 0.97 -22.29
CA LEU A 10 -7.59 2.35 -22.19
C LEU A 10 -8.58 3.28 -21.48
N LEU A 11 -9.87 3.17 -21.80
CA LEU A 11 -10.92 3.96 -21.15
C LEU A 11 -11.03 3.61 -19.66
N LYS A 12 -11.02 2.33 -19.30
CA LYS A 12 -11.05 1.86 -17.91
C LYS A 12 -9.77 2.15 -17.15
N GLN A 13 -8.66 2.38 -17.84
CA GLN A 13 -7.43 2.88 -17.23
C GLN A 13 -7.41 4.40 -17.05
N GLY A 14 -8.43 5.13 -17.51
CA GLY A 14 -8.48 6.59 -17.47
C GLY A 14 -7.55 7.28 -18.49
N LEU A 15 -7.17 6.58 -19.56
CA LEU A 15 -6.27 7.07 -20.62
C LEU A 15 -7.06 7.49 -21.89
N GLY A 16 -8.31 7.90 -21.71
CA GLY A 16 -9.16 8.43 -22.79
C GLY A 16 -8.90 9.90 -23.09
N LYS A 17 -9.52 10.44 -24.15
CA LYS A 17 -9.41 11.86 -24.51
C LYS A 17 -9.94 12.82 -23.43
N ASN A 18 -10.97 12.39 -22.70
CA ASN A 18 -11.48 13.12 -21.53
C ASN A 18 -11.06 12.33 -20.30
N SER A 19 -10.39 12.99 -19.35
CA SER A 19 -10.10 12.36 -18.06
C SER A 19 -11.44 12.04 -17.37
N PRO A 20 -11.65 10.80 -16.91
CA PRO A 20 -12.84 10.46 -16.14
C PRO A 20 -12.78 10.96 -14.70
N PHE A 21 -11.66 11.56 -14.28
CA PHE A 21 -11.42 12.02 -12.91
C PHE A 21 -11.51 13.54 -12.83
N ALA A 22 -11.74 14.05 -11.61
CA ALA A 22 -11.58 15.45 -11.29
C ALA A 22 -10.15 15.94 -11.56
N THR A 23 -9.89 17.23 -11.35
CA THR A 23 -8.55 17.80 -11.43
C THR A 23 -7.85 17.78 -10.07
N GLY A 24 -6.54 18.02 -10.07
CA GLY A 24 -5.76 18.24 -8.87
C GLY A 24 -5.77 17.05 -7.89
N ARG A 25 -5.74 17.37 -6.59
CA ARG A 25 -5.67 16.37 -5.51
C ARG A 25 -6.90 15.46 -5.48
N GLN A 26 -8.09 16.00 -5.74
CA GLN A 26 -9.33 15.22 -5.76
C GLN A 26 -9.30 14.18 -6.89
N GLY A 27 -8.91 14.58 -8.10
CA GLY A 27 -8.72 13.65 -9.22
C GLY A 27 -7.65 12.60 -8.96
N THR A 28 -6.62 12.95 -8.20
CA THR A 28 -5.56 12.02 -7.79
C THR A 28 -6.13 10.90 -6.92
N LEU A 29 -6.97 11.24 -5.93
CA LEU A 29 -7.66 10.26 -5.10
C LEU A 29 -8.56 9.36 -5.95
N GLU A 30 -9.42 9.96 -6.77
CA GLU A 30 -10.33 9.23 -7.66
C GLU A 30 -9.58 8.27 -8.60
N ALA A 31 -8.44 8.69 -9.14
CA ALA A 31 -7.60 7.84 -9.98
C ALA A 31 -7.04 6.64 -9.19
N ILE A 32 -6.54 6.84 -7.96
CA ILE A 32 -6.02 5.75 -7.12
C ILE A 32 -7.14 4.78 -6.77
N GLU A 33 -8.31 5.30 -6.39
CA GLU A 33 -9.51 4.50 -6.11
C GLU A 33 -9.95 3.71 -7.34
N HIS A 34 -9.96 4.34 -8.51
CA HIS A 34 -10.36 3.74 -9.79
C HIS A 34 -9.31 2.81 -10.41
N LEU A 35 -8.06 2.86 -9.99
CA LEU A 35 -7.06 1.84 -10.34
C LEU A 35 -7.01 0.72 -9.29
N GLY A 36 -7.47 0.99 -8.06
CA GLY A 36 -7.39 0.08 -6.92
C GLY A 36 -6.01 0.05 -6.26
N TYR A 37 -4.95 0.42 -6.98
CA TYR A 37 -3.63 0.70 -6.43
C TYR A 37 -2.76 1.46 -7.45
N VAL A 38 -1.70 2.12 -6.96
CA VAL A 38 -0.61 2.66 -7.78
C VAL A 38 0.72 2.17 -7.22
N GLN A 39 1.47 1.40 -8.02
CA GLN A 39 2.76 0.85 -7.61
C GLN A 39 3.81 1.96 -7.41
N ILE A 40 4.51 1.92 -6.28
CA ILE A 40 5.62 2.79 -5.95
C ILE A 40 6.91 2.25 -6.56
N ASP A 41 7.67 3.13 -7.21
CA ASP A 41 8.92 2.80 -7.88
C ASP A 41 10.06 3.63 -7.27
N THR A 42 11.22 2.98 -7.09
CA THR A 42 12.40 3.58 -6.49
C THR A 42 13.37 4.15 -7.52
N ILE A 43 13.25 3.81 -8.80
CA ILE A 43 14.12 4.31 -9.89
C ILE A 43 13.72 5.74 -10.26
N SER A 44 14.70 6.63 -10.35
CA SER A 44 14.50 8.06 -10.62
C SER A 44 15.44 8.62 -11.70
N VAL A 45 15.65 7.86 -12.79
CA VAL A 45 16.38 8.36 -13.97
C VAL A 45 15.58 9.46 -14.67
N VAL A 46 14.27 9.28 -14.75
CA VAL A 46 13.24 10.30 -14.94
C VAL A 46 12.42 10.39 -13.65
N GLU A 47 11.37 11.21 -13.62
CA GLU A 47 10.43 11.19 -12.49
C GLU A 47 9.86 9.76 -12.27
N ARG A 48 9.45 9.43 -11.05
CA ARG A 48 9.10 8.05 -10.68
C ARG A 48 7.81 7.60 -11.36
N ALA A 49 7.72 6.31 -11.66
CA ALA A 49 6.62 5.73 -12.42
C ALA A 49 5.22 6.04 -11.85
N HIS A 50 5.05 6.07 -10.53
CA HIS A 50 3.76 6.42 -9.90
C HIS A 50 3.32 7.86 -10.18
N HIS A 51 4.25 8.81 -10.29
CA HIS A 51 3.91 10.17 -10.69
C HIS A 51 3.50 10.22 -12.16
N HIS A 52 4.18 9.49 -13.05
CA HIS A 52 3.77 9.40 -14.45
C HIS A 52 2.38 8.77 -14.65
N ILE A 53 2.04 7.76 -13.84
CA ILE A 53 0.71 7.13 -13.85
C ILE A 53 -0.37 8.16 -13.54
N LEU A 54 -0.17 9.00 -12.53
CA LEU A 54 -1.16 9.99 -12.09
C LEU A 54 -1.18 11.20 -13.02
N TRP A 55 -0.02 11.72 -13.41
CA TRP A 55 0.12 12.83 -14.35
C TRP A 55 -0.54 12.55 -15.71
N SER A 56 -0.45 11.33 -16.21
CA SER A 56 -1.10 10.93 -17.48
C SER A 56 -2.64 10.81 -17.41
N ARG A 57 -3.22 10.87 -16.20
CA ARG A 57 -4.65 10.66 -15.95
C ARG A 57 -5.35 11.87 -15.37
N VAL A 58 -4.65 12.68 -14.58
CA VAL A 58 -5.24 13.72 -13.73
C VAL A 58 -4.74 15.09 -14.16
N PRO A 59 -5.61 15.95 -14.72
CA PRO A 59 -5.25 17.34 -14.98
C PRO A 59 -4.82 18.06 -13.70
N ASP A 60 -3.86 18.96 -13.79
CA ASP A 60 -3.28 19.71 -12.65
C ASP A 60 -2.68 18.80 -11.56
N TYR A 61 -2.20 17.61 -11.92
CA TYR A 61 -1.48 16.75 -10.98
C TYR A 61 -0.19 17.41 -10.48
N ASP A 62 -0.01 17.40 -9.15
CA ASP A 62 1.19 17.86 -8.47
C ASP A 62 1.78 16.74 -7.60
N LEU A 63 3.10 16.72 -7.46
CA LEU A 63 3.82 15.68 -6.71
C LEU A 63 3.41 15.64 -5.23
N SER A 64 3.00 16.77 -4.65
CA SER A 64 2.59 16.88 -3.25
C SER A 64 1.24 16.21 -2.96
N HIS A 65 0.44 15.89 -3.98
CA HIS A 65 -0.87 15.27 -3.79
C HIS A 65 -0.77 13.94 -3.06
N LEU A 66 0.18 13.08 -3.42
CA LEU A 66 0.36 11.78 -2.76
C LEU A 66 0.66 11.94 -1.26
N ASN A 67 1.61 12.81 -0.90
CA ASN A 67 1.95 13.05 0.50
C ASN A 67 0.78 13.68 1.27
N SER A 68 0.01 14.55 0.62
CA SER A 68 -1.18 15.15 1.22
C SER A 68 -2.28 14.11 1.46
N LEU A 69 -2.56 13.25 0.48
CA LEU A 69 -3.56 12.18 0.61
C LEU A 69 -3.17 11.14 1.67
N VAL A 70 -1.88 10.83 1.84
CA VAL A 70 -1.40 9.97 2.94
C VAL A 70 -1.61 10.68 4.29
N ARG A 71 -1.20 11.96 4.41
CA ARG A 71 -1.39 12.75 5.65
C ARG A 71 -2.85 12.91 6.04
N GLU A 72 -3.74 13.05 5.06
CA GLU A 72 -5.19 13.16 5.20
C GLU A 72 -5.89 11.79 5.39
N ARG A 73 -5.12 10.70 5.46
CA ARG A 73 -5.62 9.33 5.65
C ARG A 73 -6.62 8.90 4.56
N GLN A 74 -6.45 9.40 3.33
CA GLN A 74 -7.28 9.03 2.17
C GLN A 74 -6.69 7.85 1.38
N ILE A 75 -5.37 7.68 1.45
CA ILE A 75 -4.64 6.55 0.88
C ILE A 75 -3.61 6.04 1.90
N PHE A 76 -3.15 4.80 1.72
CA PHE A 76 -2.09 4.21 2.53
C PHE A 76 -1.06 3.48 1.70
N GLU A 77 0.15 3.32 2.24
CA GLU A 77 1.19 2.48 1.65
C GLU A 77 1.14 1.07 2.26
N TYR A 78 1.06 0.05 1.41
CA TYR A 78 1.25 -1.33 1.84
C TYR A 78 1.71 -2.22 0.68
N TRP A 79 2.07 -3.46 0.99
CA TRP A 79 2.39 -4.46 -0.01
C TRP A 79 1.12 -5.05 -0.61
N TYR A 80 0.92 -4.86 -1.92
CA TYR A 80 -0.13 -5.52 -2.67
C TYR A 80 0.49 -6.53 -3.65
N HIS A 81 0.64 -6.16 -4.93
CA HIS A 81 1.51 -6.87 -5.87
C HIS A 81 2.99 -6.47 -5.68
N ALA A 82 3.20 -5.22 -5.30
CA ALA A 82 4.46 -4.59 -4.94
C ALA A 82 4.17 -3.53 -3.87
N ALA A 83 5.18 -2.75 -3.46
CA ALA A 83 4.93 -1.55 -2.68
C ALA A 83 3.99 -0.61 -3.47
N SER A 84 2.86 -0.23 -2.89
CA SER A 84 1.81 0.52 -3.58
C SER A 84 1.15 1.54 -2.67
N TYR A 85 0.63 2.61 -3.28
CA TYR A 85 -0.45 3.41 -2.69
C TYR A 85 -1.78 2.71 -2.94
N LEU A 86 -2.58 2.56 -1.89
CA LEU A 86 -3.87 1.88 -1.87
C LEU A 86 -4.95 2.83 -1.33
N PRO A 87 -6.20 2.76 -1.81
CA PRO A 87 -7.31 3.52 -1.24
C PRO A 87 -7.52 3.20 0.23
N MET A 88 -7.64 4.20 1.10
CA MET A 88 -7.91 3.94 2.52
C MET A 88 -9.20 3.16 2.72
N LYS A 89 -10.25 3.43 1.94
CA LYS A 89 -11.51 2.67 1.99
C LYS A 89 -11.37 1.16 1.78
N ASP A 90 -10.26 0.71 1.19
CA ASP A 90 -9.98 -0.70 0.91
C ASP A 90 -9.05 -1.34 1.96
N TYR A 91 -8.74 -0.65 3.07
CA TYR A 91 -7.77 -1.10 4.08
C TYR A 91 -8.03 -2.51 4.62
N ARG A 92 -9.30 -2.87 4.87
CA ARG A 92 -9.64 -4.23 5.37
C ARG A 92 -9.11 -5.36 4.50
N TYR A 93 -8.93 -5.12 3.20
CA TYR A 93 -8.43 -6.13 2.27
C TYR A 93 -6.90 -6.31 2.34
N ALA A 94 -6.19 -5.45 3.06
CA ALA A 94 -4.77 -5.66 3.41
C ALA A 94 -4.61 -6.53 4.68
N LEU A 95 -5.62 -6.60 5.54
CA LEU A 95 -5.57 -7.34 6.81
C LEU A 95 -5.23 -8.83 6.66
N PRO A 96 -5.73 -9.59 5.67
CA PRO A 96 -5.34 -10.99 5.49
C PRO A 96 -3.83 -11.17 5.31
N ALA A 97 -3.18 -10.27 4.57
CA ALA A 97 -1.74 -10.31 4.38
C ALA A 97 -0.99 -9.96 5.68
N MET A 98 -1.43 -8.91 6.39
CA MET A 98 -0.85 -8.51 7.68
C MET A 98 -0.96 -9.65 8.72
N MET A 99 -2.12 -10.30 8.79
CA MET A 99 -2.36 -11.43 9.69
C MET A 99 -1.51 -12.65 9.34
N SER A 100 -1.30 -12.93 8.05
CA SER A 100 -0.42 -14.02 7.61
C SER A 100 1.03 -13.77 8.05
N VAL A 101 1.50 -12.52 7.97
CA VAL A 101 2.82 -12.14 8.49
C VAL A 101 2.87 -12.28 10.02
N ARG A 102 1.86 -11.80 10.73
CA ARG A 102 1.74 -11.89 12.20
C ARG A 102 1.75 -13.34 12.71
N LYS A 103 1.13 -14.25 11.96
CA LYS A 103 1.11 -15.70 12.24
C LYS A 103 2.40 -16.42 11.85
N GLY A 104 3.38 -15.72 11.26
CA GLY A 104 4.65 -16.31 10.81
C GLY A 104 4.52 -17.15 9.52
N GLU A 105 3.42 -17.03 8.79
CA GLU A 105 3.17 -17.78 7.54
C GLU A 105 3.90 -17.17 6.34
N SER A 106 4.39 -15.93 6.47
CA SER A 106 5.18 -15.26 5.44
C SER A 106 6.58 -15.84 5.33
N ARG A 107 6.99 -16.21 4.11
CA ARG A 107 8.36 -16.67 3.84
C ARG A 107 9.41 -15.56 3.93
N TYR A 108 8.99 -14.31 3.77
CA TYR A 108 9.88 -13.15 3.72
C TYR A 108 9.96 -12.40 5.05
N PHE A 109 8.89 -12.44 5.84
CA PHE A 109 8.72 -11.68 7.07
C PHE A 109 8.38 -12.63 8.22
N ASN A 110 9.42 -13.31 8.71
CA ASN A 110 9.33 -14.26 9.82
C ASN A 110 10.59 -14.26 10.72
N ARG A 111 11.41 -13.21 10.63
CA ARG A 111 12.73 -13.10 11.30
C ARG A 111 12.90 -11.78 12.06
N GLY A 112 11.80 -11.13 12.42
CA GLY A 112 11.83 -9.99 13.34
C GLY A 112 12.16 -10.48 14.74
N ASP A 113 13.15 -9.87 15.39
CA ASP A 113 13.48 -10.17 16.78
C ASP A 113 12.45 -9.50 17.71
N GLN A 114 11.84 -10.30 18.59
CA GLN A 114 10.73 -9.84 19.42
C GLN A 114 11.13 -8.75 20.42
N HIS A 115 12.34 -8.82 20.98
CA HIS A 115 12.83 -7.81 21.91
C HIS A 115 13.00 -6.48 21.18
N LEU A 116 13.63 -6.51 20.00
CA LEU A 116 13.83 -5.32 19.17
C LEU A 116 12.49 -4.72 18.71
N MET A 117 11.53 -5.55 18.32
CA MET A 117 10.19 -5.09 17.95
C MET A 117 9.48 -4.38 19.11
N ASN A 118 9.57 -4.93 20.33
CA ASN A 118 8.96 -4.33 21.51
C ASN A 118 9.58 -2.96 21.83
N GLU A 119 10.90 -2.83 21.70
CA GLU A 119 11.59 -1.55 21.90
C GLU A 119 11.18 -0.50 20.86
N ILE A 120 11.05 -0.89 19.58
CA ILE A 120 10.55 0.02 18.52
C ILE A 120 9.15 0.52 18.88
N LEU A 121 8.25 -0.38 19.24
CA LEU A 121 6.87 0.00 19.59
C LEU A 121 6.82 0.89 20.83
N ALA A 122 7.63 0.61 21.85
CA ALA A 122 7.73 1.46 23.05
C ALA A 122 8.20 2.88 22.69
N ARG A 123 9.20 2.98 21.81
CA ARG A 123 9.71 4.27 21.35
C ARG A 123 8.68 5.04 20.51
N VAL A 124 7.98 4.40 19.57
CA VAL A 124 6.93 5.06 18.78
C VAL A 124 5.75 5.51 19.66
N ARG A 125 5.42 4.74 20.70
CA ARG A 125 4.41 5.17 21.70
C ARG A 125 4.83 6.45 22.42
N ALA A 126 6.09 6.53 22.86
CA ALA A 126 6.62 7.63 23.65
C ALA A 126 6.97 8.89 22.82
N GLU A 127 7.61 8.70 21.67
CA GLU A 127 8.16 9.80 20.84
C GLU A 127 7.23 10.19 19.69
N GLY A 128 6.21 9.37 19.39
CA GLY A 128 5.36 9.54 18.22
C GLY A 128 6.02 9.04 16.94
N LYS A 129 5.76 9.76 15.85
CA LYS A 129 6.24 9.42 14.50
C LYS A 129 7.75 9.21 14.46
N ILE A 130 8.20 8.14 13.81
CA ILE A 130 9.61 7.79 13.67
C ILE A 130 10.01 7.59 12.21
N ARG A 131 11.24 7.98 11.88
CA ARG A 131 11.89 7.60 10.62
C ARG A 131 12.92 6.52 10.91
N LEU A 132 13.17 5.64 9.95
CA LEU A 132 14.21 4.62 10.09
C LEU A 132 15.57 5.25 10.46
N ARG A 133 15.91 6.41 9.88
CA ARG A 133 17.15 7.15 10.19
C ARG A 133 17.20 7.79 11.59
N ASP A 134 16.04 8.06 12.21
CA ASP A 134 15.99 8.69 13.53
C ASP A 134 16.27 7.65 14.62
N ILE A 135 16.14 6.37 14.27
CA ILE A 135 16.56 5.26 15.10
C ILE A 135 18.10 5.30 15.29
N ASP A 136 18.85 5.77 14.29
CA ASP A 136 20.32 5.86 14.32
C ASP A 136 20.86 7.05 15.15
N LYS A 137 20.13 8.18 15.22
CA LYS A 137 20.70 9.46 15.68
C LYS A 137 20.70 9.70 17.19
N LYS A 138 19.78 9.08 17.95
CA LYS A 138 19.68 9.29 19.42
C LYS A 138 20.57 8.33 20.24
N ASN A 139 21.13 7.29 19.63
CA ASN A 139 21.90 6.26 20.34
C ASN A 139 23.42 6.47 20.31
N LYS A 140 23.88 7.73 20.27
CA LYS A 140 25.30 8.02 20.51
C LYS A 140 25.69 7.88 21.98
N GLU A 141 24.74 7.92 22.92
CA GLU A 141 25.05 7.87 24.37
C GLU A 141 24.27 6.81 25.17
N SER A 142 23.24 6.14 24.62
CA SER A 142 22.65 4.97 25.27
C SER A 142 22.06 4.00 24.25
N LEU A 143 22.35 2.71 24.39
CA LEU A 143 21.74 1.58 23.65
C LEU A 143 22.04 1.49 22.14
N GLY A 144 23.33 1.41 21.82
CA GLY A 144 23.88 0.48 20.82
C GLY A 144 23.50 0.65 19.34
N ASN A 145 24.52 0.69 18.49
CA ASN A 145 24.51 0.66 17.01
C ASN A 145 23.77 -0.54 16.34
N TRP A 146 23.01 -1.36 17.08
CA TRP A 146 22.39 -2.58 16.55
C TRP A 146 21.18 -2.30 15.64
N TRP A 147 20.61 -1.10 15.68
CA TRP A 147 19.46 -0.71 14.86
C TRP A 147 19.76 -0.67 13.35
N ASN A 148 20.98 -0.30 13.00
CA ASN A 148 21.47 -0.26 11.61
C ASN A 148 22.01 -1.63 11.14
N THR A 149 21.92 -2.65 12.00
CA THR A 149 22.26 -4.02 11.64
C THR A 149 21.05 -4.72 11.00
N GLY A 150 21.30 -5.75 10.19
CA GLY A 150 20.23 -6.57 9.60
C GLY A 150 19.09 -6.93 10.59
N PRO A 151 19.37 -7.30 11.85
CA PRO A 151 18.34 -7.51 12.88
C PRO A 151 17.36 -6.36 13.12
N GLY A 152 17.83 -5.14 13.37
CA GLY A 152 16.97 -4.00 13.69
C GLY A 152 16.08 -3.60 12.52
N ARG A 153 16.66 -3.55 11.31
CA ARG A 153 15.89 -3.33 10.08
C ARG A 153 14.84 -4.41 9.84
N ARG A 154 15.18 -5.69 10.06
CA ARG A 154 14.21 -6.81 9.94
C ARG A 154 13.07 -6.70 10.94
N ALA A 155 13.35 -6.34 12.21
CA ALA A 155 12.32 -6.11 13.21
C ALA A 155 11.38 -4.96 12.81
N PHE A 156 11.94 -3.88 12.28
CA PHE A 156 11.15 -2.75 11.79
C PHE A 156 10.28 -3.11 10.58
N GLU A 157 10.86 -3.78 9.57
CA GLU A 157 10.13 -4.26 8.39
C GLU A 157 9.04 -5.28 8.78
N GLN A 158 9.30 -6.15 9.77
CA GLN A 158 8.32 -7.08 10.33
C GLN A 158 7.12 -6.34 10.93
N LEU A 159 7.34 -5.33 11.79
CA LEU A 159 6.28 -4.53 12.41
C LEU A 159 5.40 -3.82 11.38
N TYR A 160 6.01 -3.26 10.34
CA TYR A 160 5.27 -2.65 9.24
C TYR A 160 4.45 -3.70 8.47
N MET A 161 5.05 -4.84 8.12
CA MET A 161 4.39 -5.87 7.32
C MET A 161 3.32 -6.65 8.10
N GLN A 162 3.36 -6.66 9.43
CA GLN A 162 2.32 -7.30 10.26
C GLN A 162 1.26 -6.31 10.79
N GLY A 163 1.35 -5.05 10.35
CA GLY A 163 0.35 -4.02 10.59
C GLY A 163 0.42 -3.33 11.94
N ASP A 164 1.50 -3.46 12.71
CA ASP A 164 1.67 -2.70 13.96
C ASP A 164 2.19 -1.27 13.72
N LEU A 165 2.97 -1.09 12.65
CA LEU A 165 3.40 0.22 12.18
C LEU A 165 2.83 0.50 10.78
N MET A 166 2.53 1.77 10.54
CA MET A 166 2.02 2.24 9.25
C MET A 166 2.77 3.50 8.82
N ILE A 167 2.98 3.65 7.50
CA ILE A 167 3.55 4.87 6.94
C ILE A 167 2.48 5.95 6.95
N CYS A 168 2.71 7.02 7.70
CA CYS A 168 1.76 8.13 7.89
C CYS A 168 2.12 9.37 7.07
N GLU A 169 3.33 9.40 6.53
CA GLU A 169 3.86 10.52 5.74
C GLU A 169 5.13 10.08 5.01
N ARG A 170 5.47 10.81 3.95
CA ARG A 170 6.81 10.75 3.35
C ARG A 170 7.41 12.14 3.27
N ASN A 171 8.71 12.22 3.52
CA ASN A 171 9.53 13.38 3.16
C ASN A 171 10.41 12.98 1.97
N GLY A 172 9.98 13.34 0.76
CA GLY A 172 10.52 12.74 -0.47
C GLY A 172 10.26 11.23 -0.50
N MET A 173 11.32 10.42 -0.49
CA MET A 173 11.23 8.95 -0.40
C MET A 173 11.41 8.42 1.02
N GLU A 174 11.74 9.28 1.97
CA GLU A 174 11.93 8.89 3.36
C GLU A 174 10.57 8.66 4.01
N LYS A 175 10.34 7.42 4.43
CA LYS A 175 9.10 7.00 5.08
C LYS A 175 9.10 7.43 6.55
N VAL A 176 7.97 7.98 6.99
CA VAL A 176 7.70 8.32 8.37
C VAL A 176 6.60 7.37 8.87
N TYR A 177 6.89 6.66 9.94
CA TYR A 177 6.03 5.62 10.51
C TYR A 177 5.42 6.07 11.82
N ASP A 178 4.21 5.62 12.12
CA ASP A 178 3.59 5.72 13.44
C ASP A 178 2.83 4.40 13.73
N LEU A 179 2.25 4.29 14.91
CA LEU A 179 1.32 3.22 15.24
C LEU A 179 0.15 3.24 14.28
N THR A 180 -0.24 2.08 13.77
CA THR A 180 -1.32 1.95 12.79
C THR A 180 -2.61 2.62 13.26
N GLU A 181 -3.00 2.48 14.53
CA GLU A 181 -4.20 3.10 15.09
C GLU A 181 -4.20 4.64 15.05
N ARG A 182 -3.02 5.29 15.00
CA ARG A 182 -2.89 6.75 14.86
C ARG A 182 -2.95 7.20 13.40
N CYS A 183 -2.76 6.28 12.46
CA CYS A 183 -2.74 6.52 11.01
C CYS A 183 -4.11 6.27 10.36
N LEU A 184 -4.98 5.50 11.01
CA LEU A 184 -6.28 5.14 10.48
C LEU A 184 -7.34 6.23 10.75
N PRO A 185 -8.33 6.42 9.85
CA PRO A 185 -9.55 7.15 10.17
C PRO A 185 -10.38 6.41 11.23
N GLU A 186 -11.12 7.15 12.06
CA GLU A 186 -11.92 6.56 13.17
C GLU A 186 -13.01 5.59 12.70
N ASN A 187 -13.60 5.84 11.53
CA ASN A 187 -14.76 5.10 11.01
C ASN A 187 -14.41 4.07 9.92
N ILE A 188 -13.17 3.58 9.91
CA ILE A 188 -12.74 2.60 8.92
C ILE A 188 -13.15 1.18 9.32
N ASP A 189 -13.60 0.38 8.35
CA ASP A 189 -13.88 -1.03 8.58
C ASP A 189 -12.57 -1.82 8.79
N LEU A 190 -12.46 -2.48 9.94
CA LEU A 190 -11.31 -3.31 10.34
C LEU A 190 -11.67 -4.78 10.46
N SER A 191 -12.86 -5.19 10.03
CA SER A 191 -13.26 -6.60 10.02
C SER A 191 -12.44 -7.36 8.97
N LEU A 192 -12.02 -8.57 9.32
CA LEU A 192 -11.34 -9.45 8.37
C LEU A 192 -12.34 -9.89 7.29
N PRO A 193 -12.03 -9.70 6.00
CA PRO A 193 -12.91 -10.18 4.95
C PRO A 193 -12.96 -11.71 4.94
N THR A 194 -14.14 -12.23 4.71
CA THR A 194 -14.32 -13.62 4.27
C THR A 194 -13.60 -13.83 2.94
N LEU A 195 -13.31 -15.09 2.62
CA LEU A 195 -12.67 -15.43 1.35
C LEU A 195 -13.50 -14.99 0.14
N TYR A 196 -14.84 -15.05 0.26
CA TYR A 196 -15.77 -14.60 -0.78
C TYR A 196 -15.73 -13.08 -0.96
N GLU A 197 -15.82 -12.29 0.10
CA GLU A 197 -15.71 -10.83 0.01
C GLU A 197 -14.37 -10.39 -0.57
N TYR A 198 -13.28 -11.07 -0.20
CA TYR A 198 -11.97 -10.77 -0.77
C TYR A 198 -11.88 -11.15 -2.26
N ALA A 199 -12.44 -12.29 -2.66
CA ALA A 199 -12.52 -12.69 -4.06
C ALA A 199 -13.35 -11.68 -4.89
N GLN A 200 -14.50 -11.26 -4.35
CA GLN A 200 -15.38 -10.28 -4.96
C GLN A 200 -14.72 -8.91 -5.10
N TYR A 201 -14.02 -8.45 -4.06
CA TYR A 201 -13.22 -7.22 -4.10
C TYR A 201 -12.18 -7.25 -5.23
N LEU A 202 -11.38 -8.32 -5.30
CA LEU A 202 -10.34 -8.47 -6.32
C LEU A 202 -10.91 -8.54 -7.74
N PHE A 203 -12.02 -9.25 -7.93
CA PHE A 203 -12.73 -9.31 -9.21
C PHE A 203 -13.23 -7.93 -9.63
N ASN A 204 -13.96 -7.24 -8.74
CA ASN A 204 -14.53 -5.93 -9.00
C ASN A 204 -13.45 -4.88 -9.30
N ASN A 205 -12.35 -4.90 -8.54
CA ASN A 205 -11.21 -4.01 -8.80
C ASN A 205 -10.57 -4.30 -10.16
N THR A 206 -10.35 -5.56 -10.50
CA THR A 206 -9.77 -5.94 -11.80
C THR A 206 -10.69 -5.53 -12.95
N LEU A 207 -12.00 -5.73 -12.82
CA LEU A 207 -13.00 -5.32 -13.82
C LEU A 207 -13.09 -3.81 -13.97
N ARG A 208 -13.12 -3.09 -12.85
CA ARG A 208 -13.16 -1.63 -12.84
C ARG A 208 -11.93 -1.01 -13.50
N ALA A 209 -10.73 -1.50 -13.19
CA ALA A 209 -9.47 -0.92 -13.66
C ALA A 209 -9.06 -1.39 -15.07
N HIS A 210 -9.38 -2.62 -15.47
CA HIS A 210 -8.94 -3.19 -16.76
C HIS A 210 -10.06 -3.35 -17.78
N GLY A 211 -11.32 -3.41 -17.35
CA GLY A 211 -12.50 -3.58 -18.21
C GLY A 211 -12.69 -4.99 -18.78
N ALA A 212 -11.61 -5.65 -19.17
CA ALA A 212 -11.62 -7.03 -19.62
C ALA A 212 -10.31 -7.72 -19.23
N PHE A 213 -10.41 -8.98 -18.81
CA PHE A 213 -9.27 -9.79 -18.41
C PHE A 213 -9.60 -11.27 -18.62
N THR A 214 -8.56 -12.08 -18.78
CA THR A 214 -8.68 -13.54 -18.82
C THR A 214 -8.67 -14.11 -17.41
N TRP A 215 -9.19 -15.33 -17.25
CA TRP A 215 -9.08 -16.07 -15.99
C TRP A 215 -7.63 -16.13 -15.48
N LYS A 216 -6.67 -16.44 -16.37
CA LYS A 216 -5.24 -16.52 -16.04
C LYS A 216 -4.69 -15.22 -15.45
N GLN A 217 -5.17 -14.06 -15.94
CA GLN A 217 -4.78 -12.76 -15.41
C GLN A 217 -5.41 -12.50 -14.03
N LEU A 218 -6.70 -12.78 -13.86
CA LEU A 218 -7.41 -12.59 -12.59
C LEU A 218 -6.76 -13.40 -11.45
N VAL A 219 -6.41 -14.67 -11.73
CA VAL A 219 -5.88 -15.59 -10.71
C VAL A 219 -4.35 -15.57 -10.57
N HIS A 220 -3.68 -14.63 -11.23
CA HIS A 220 -2.22 -14.55 -11.18
C HIS A 220 -1.73 -14.38 -9.73
N LEU A 221 -0.76 -15.22 -9.33
CA LEU A 221 -0.17 -15.27 -7.97
C LEU A 221 -1.16 -15.54 -6.82
N LYS A 222 -2.39 -16.00 -7.10
CA LYS A 222 -3.37 -16.35 -6.06
C LYS A 222 -3.18 -17.78 -5.57
N LYS A 223 -3.49 -18.02 -4.28
CA LYS A 223 -3.58 -19.35 -3.67
C LYS A 223 -4.82 -20.11 -4.18
N ASN A 224 -4.83 -21.43 -4.07
CA ASN A 224 -5.86 -22.28 -4.71
C ASN A 224 -7.26 -22.07 -4.14
N ASP A 225 -7.38 -21.91 -2.83
CA ASP A 225 -8.62 -21.54 -2.12
C ASP A 225 -9.28 -20.28 -2.70
N LEU A 226 -8.49 -19.23 -2.92
CA LEU A 226 -8.96 -17.99 -3.50
C LEU A 226 -9.35 -18.16 -4.98
N LYS A 227 -8.63 -19.00 -5.75
CA LYS A 227 -9.00 -19.32 -7.14
C LYS A 227 -10.32 -20.05 -7.24
N GLU A 228 -10.56 -21.00 -6.35
CA GLU A 228 -11.81 -21.75 -6.30
C GLU A 228 -12.98 -20.83 -5.94
N THR A 229 -12.78 -19.97 -4.93
CA THR A 229 -13.78 -18.98 -4.53
C THR A 229 -14.09 -17.97 -5.64
N MET A 230 -13.08 -17.53 -6.39
CA MET A 230 -13.28 -16.62 -7.54
C MET A 230 -14.12 -17.21 -8.69
N ARG A 231 -14.35 -18.54 -8.73
CA ARG A 231 -15.21 -19.14 -9.76
C ARG A 231 -16.71 -18.91 -9.52
N VAL A 232 -17.07 -18.59 -8.27
CA VAL A 232 -18.46 -18.39 -7.84
C VAL A 232 -18.79 -16.92 -7.53
N VAL A 233 -17.83 -16.02 -7.81
CA VAL A 233 -18.02 -14.56 -7.82
C VAL A 233 -18.61 -14.15 -9.16
#